data_AF-A0A497R3P8-F1
#
_entry.id   AF-A0A497R3P8-F1
#
_cell.length_a   1.000
_cell.length_b   1.000
_cell.length_c   1.000
_cell.angle_alpha   90.00
_cell.angle_beta   90.00
_cell.angle_gamma   90.00
#
_symmetry.space_group_name_H-M   'P 1'
#
loop_
_entity.id
_entity.type
_entity.pdbx_description
1 polymer ?
#
loop_
_entity_poly.entity_id
_entity_poly.type
_entity_poly.pdbx_seq_one_letter_code
_entity_poly.pdbx_strand_id
1 'polypeptide(L)'
;MKNIFWHGMAEEEKINYLKKFSVAVIGSRLVMELLWRSSVGCIRYIGDFVTPVDARLDVSIKPLEANDYDVVHPMSSDSCVISYPYPNDYRELKRQLKGIDVIVAHKHIATAARIAEELGTPFIPDIITTFLPDGISFFEVEYPRIDHDPISYALTCSIQAGEIIRIFTGYHLPAIAPTAYIVDTRIQNYLKRIELKRKN
;
A
#
# COMPACT_ATOMS: atom_id res chain seq x y z
N MET A 1 10.45 21.22 5.64
CA MET A 1 10.04 20.93 7.03
C MET A 1 9.76 19.43 7.08
N LYS A 2 10.70 18.65 7.65
CA LYS A 2 10.82 17.19 7.47
C LYS A 2 9.86 16.44 8.41
N ASN A 3 9.37 15.27 8.01
CA ASN A 3 8.68 14.30 8.88
C ASN A 3 7.42 14.79 9.62
N ILE A 4 6.84 15.94 9.25
CA ILE A 4 5.67 16.54 9.93
C ILE A 4 4.51 15.56 10.01
N PHE A 5 4.33 14.73 8.99
CA PHE A 5 3.20 13.81 8.90
C PHE A 5 3.13 12.84 10.08
N TRP A 6 4.26 12.54 10.74
CA TRP A 6 4.35 11.58 11.84
C TRP A 6 4.73 12.20 13.17
N HIS A 7 4.79 13.53 13.22
CA HIS A 7 5.12 14.24 14.44
C HIS A 7 4.11 13.90 15.54
N GLY A 8 4.60 13.34 16.64
CA GLY A 8 3.77 12.89 17.77
C GLY A 8 3.18 11.49 17.64
N MET A 9 3.39 10.77 16.52
CA MET A 9 2.97 9.38 16.37
C MET A 9 4.07 8.38 16.73
N ALA A 10 5.34 8.70 16.52
CA ALA A 10 6.49 7.87 16.88
C ALA A 10 7.70 8.75 17.24
N GLU A 11 8.67 8.18 17.95
CA GLU A 11 9.95 8.84 18.26
C GLU A 11 10.71 9.20 16.97
N GLU A 12 11.40 10.34 16.95
CA GLU A 12 12.12 10.83 15.76
C GLU A 12 13.15 9.83 15.21
N GLU A 13 13.79 9.06 16.09
CA GLU A 13 14.77 8.05 15.71
C GLU A 13 14.13 6.92 14.89
N LYS A 14 12.92 6.49 15.28
CA LYS A 14 12.12 5.50 14.54
C LYS A 14 11.66 6.05 13.19
N ILE A 15 11.28 7.32 13.13
CA ILE A 15 10.90 7.98 11.87
C ILE A 15 12.11 8.08 10.93
N ASN A 16 13.30 8.40 11.44
CA ASN A 16 14.52 8.40 10.64
C ASN A 16 14.90 7.00 10.13
N TYR A 17 14.52 5.95 10.87
CA TYR A 17 14.74 4.56 10.48
C TYR A 17 13.96 4.17 9.20
N LEU A 18 12.85 4.86 8.88
CA LEU A 18 12.05 4.63 7.66
C LEU A 18 12.88 4.77 6.36
N LYS A 19 13.95 5.57 6.39
CA LYS A 19 14.86 5.76 5.26
C LYS A 19 15.64 4.52 4.85
N LYS A 20 15.65 3.48 5.69
CA LYS A 20 16.36 2.22 5.43
C LYS A 20 15.49 1.20 4.70
N PHE A 21 14.18 1.42 4.65
CA PHE A 21 13.24 0.46 4.08
C PHE A 21 12.82 0.84 2.66
N SER A 22 12.37 -0.20 1.97
CA SER A 22 11.88 -0.18 0.62
C SER A 22 10.46 -0.73 0.55
N VAL A 23 9.56 0.00 -0.08
CA VAL A 23 8.15 -0.39 -0.23
C VAL A 23 7.82 -0.47 -1.70
N ALA A 24 7.12 -1.52 -2.12
CA ALA A 24 6.50 -1.57 -3.44
C ALA A 24 5.03 -1.18 -3.32
N VAL A 25 4.56 -0.32 -4.23
CA VAL A 25 3.16 0.10 -4.30
C VAL A 25 2.66 -0.16 -5.72
N ILE A 26 1.59 -0.94 -5.84
CA ILE A 26 1.00 -1.36 -7.11
C ILE A 26 -0.38 -0.71 -7.28
N GLY A 27 -0.47 0.26 -8.17
CA GLY A 27 -1.75 0.89 -8.55
C GLY A 27 -2.41 1.78 -7.49
N SER A 28 -1.66 2.33 -6.54
CA SER A 28 -2.15 3.37 -5.62
C SER A 28 -1.18 4.53 -5.54
N ARG A 29 -1.49 5.62 -6.25
CA ARG A 29 -0.63 6.80 -6.26
C ARG A 29 -0.71 7.53 -4.92
N LEU A 30 -1.88 7.57 -4.29
CA LEU A 30 -2.03 8.20 -2.98
C LEU A 30 -1.19 7.53 -1.88
N VAL A 31 -1.16 6.19 -1.81
CA VAL A 31 -0.29 5.48 -0.85
C VAL A 31 1.17 5.80 -1.13
N MET A 32 1.59 5.77 -2.40
CA MET A 32 2.95 6.14 -2.80
C MET A 32 3.32 7.56 -2.36
N GLU A 33 2.45 8.54 -2.60
CA GLU A 33 2.68 9.93 -2.21
C GLU A 33 2.77 10.11 -0.70
N LEU A 34 1.91 9.42 0.06
CA LEU A 34 1.94 9.45 1.52
C LEU A 34 3.27 8.89 2.04
N LEU A 35 3.70 7.72 1.54
CA LEU A 35 4.99 7.11 1.93
C LEU A 35 6.18 7.99 1.53
N TRP A 36 6.10 8.65 0.38
CA TRP A 36 7.13 9.57 -0.07
C TRP A 36 7.23 10.79 0.85
N ARG A 37 6.09 11.41 1.21
CA ARG A 37 6.02 12.49 2.20
C ARG A 37 6.44 12.04 3.61
N SER A 38 6.50 10.74 3.84
CA SER A 38 6.93 10.08 5.07
C SER A 38 8.42 9.79 5.14
N SER A 39 9.20 10.16 4.11
CA SER A 39 10.64 9.89 4.03
C SER A 39 10.99 8.39 4.03
N VAL A 40 10.12 7.53 3.48
CA VAL A 40 10.49 6.13 3.20
C VAL A 40 11.68 6.11 2.24
N GLY A 41 12.65 5.23 2.49
CA GLY A 41 13.94 5.23 1.80
C GLY A 41 13.83 5.02 0.30
N CYS A 42 13.16 3.95 -0.11
CA CYS A 42 12.93 3.62 -1.50
C CYS A 42 11.47 3.23 -1.73
N ILE A 43 10.85 3.75 -2.77
CA ILE A 43 9.50 3.38 -3.18
C ILE A 43 9.55 2.89 -4.63
N ARG A 44 9.22 1.62 -4.84
CA ARG A 44 9.03 1.07 -6.19
C ARG A 44 7.56 1.18 -6.55
N TYR A 45 7.23 2.15 -7.37
CA TYR A 45 5.87 2.37 -7.84
C TYR A 45 5.65 1.56 -9.12
N ILE A 46 4.71 0.62 -9.09
CA ILE A 46 4.28 -0.14 -10.26
C ILE A 46 2.93 0.43 -10.70
N GLY A 47 2.98 1.32 -11.69
CA GLY A 47 1.80 1.98 -12.25
C GLY A 47 1.21 1.20 -13.41
N ASP A 48 -0.11 1.16 -13.47
CA ASP A 48 -0.86 0.61 -14.61
C ASP A 48 -1.61 1.74 -15.33
N PHE A 49 -2.36 1.41 -16.36
CA PHE A 49 -3.24 2.34 -17.05
C PHE A 49 -4.21 3.01 -16.06
N VAL A 50 -4.28 4.34 -16.10
CA VAL A 50 -5.20 5.13 -15.28
C VAL A 50 -6.57 5.11 -15.95
N THR A 51 -7.57 4.56 -15.27
CA THR A 51 -8.95 4.63 -15.72
C THR A 51 -9.65 5.89 -15.21
N PRO A 52 -10.77 6.30 -15.83
CA PRO A 52 -11.62 7.37 -15.27
C PRO A 52 -12.13 7.08 -13.86
N VAL A 53 -12.26 5.80 -13.49
CA VAL A 53 -12.63 5.39 -12.13
C VAL A 53 -11.49 5.68 -11.15
N ASP A 54 -10.25 5.37 -11.53
CA ASP A 54 -9.07 5.67 -10.72
C ASP A 54 -8.93 7.17 -10.49
N ALA A 55 -9.03 7.99 -11.54
CA ALA A 55 -8.94 9.45 -11.42
C ALA A 55 -10.09 10.08 -10.61
N ARG A 56 -11.22 9.38 -10.47
CA ARG A 56 -12.33 9.80 -9.61
C ARG A 56 -12.09 9.42 -8.15
N LEU A 57 -11.47 8.28 -7.89
CA LEU A 57 -11.25 7.75 -6.53
C LEU A 57 -9.97 8.29 -5.89
N ASP A 58 -8.87 8.26 -6.61
CA ASP A 58 -7.56 8.68 -6.13
C ASP A 58 -7.35 10.17 -6.42
N VAL A 59 -7.45 10.98 -5.36
CA VAL A 59 -7.29 12.44 -5.41
C VAL A 59 -5.89 12.91 -5.82
N SER A 60 -4.89 12.03 -5.83
CA SER A 60 -3.54 12.33 -6.32
C SER A 60 -3.40 12.18 -7.84
N ILE A 61 -4.41 11.62 -8.50
CA ILE A 61 -4.48 11.48 -9.95
C ILE A 61 -5.30 12.64 -10.51
N LYS A 62 -4.75 13.37 -11.49
CA LYS A 62 -5.51 14.45 -12.13
C LYS A 62 -6.50 13.85 -13.12
N PRO A 63 -7.72 14.41 -13.26
CA PRO A 63 -8.68 13.93 -14.25
C PRO A 63 -8.16 13.87 -15.69
N LEU A 64 -7.23 14.76 -16.05
CA LEU A 64 -6.61 14.80 -17.38
C LEU A 64 -5.58 13.70 -17.63
N GLU A 65 -5.12 13.00 -16.58
CA GLU A 65 -4.21 11.84 -16.68
C GLU A 65 -4.98 10.54 -16.89
N ALA A 66 -6.32 10.60 -16.93
CA ALA A 66 -7.13 9.45 -17.29
C ALA A 66 -6.83 9.02 -18.72
N ASN A 67 -6.65 7.73 -18.91
CA ASN A 67 -6.24 7.06 -20.14
C ASN A 67 -4.75 7.18 -20.50
N ASP A 68 -3.92 7.62 -19.56
CA ASP A 68 -2.46 7.54 -19.67
C ASP A 68 -1.89 6.44 -18.76
N TYR A 69 -0.64 6.07 -19.01
CA TYR A 69 0.11 5.23 -18.09
C TYR A 69 0.48 6.01 -16.83
N ASP A 70 0.24 5.40 -15.67
CA ASP A 70 0.59 5.99 -14.39
C ASP A 70 2.11 5.95 -14.15
N VAL A 71 2.81 6.98 -14.61
CA VAL A 71 4.24 7.16 -14.38
C VAL A 71 4.44 8.33 -13.44
N VAL A 72 5.23 8.12 -12.40
CA VAL A 72 5.54 9.14 -11.40
C VAL A 72 7.02 9.48 -11.42
N HIS A 73 7.32 10.77 -11.23
CA HIS A 73 8.68 11.27 -11.12
C HIS A 73 8.95 11.73 -9.69
N PRO A 74 10.15 11.46 -9.13
CA PRO A 74 10.49 11.95 -7.80
C PRO A 74 10.37 13.48 -7.77
N MET A 75 9.65 14.04 -6.79
CA MET A 75 9.57 15.50 -6.62
C MET A 75 10.45 16.02 -5.44
N SER A 76 11.30 15.16 -4.86
CA SER A 76 12.33 15.56 -3.89
C SER A 76 13.55 14.63 -3.91
N SER A 77 14.66 15.10 -3.32
CA SER A 77 15.93 14.37 -3.22
C SER A 77 15.98 13.30 -2.13
N ASP A 78 14.99 13.24 -1.25
CA ASP A 78 15.13 12.57 0.05
C ASP A 78 14.63 11.12 0.06
N SER A 79 13.80 10.74 -0.92
CA SER A 79 13.35 9.37 -1.14
C SER A 79 13.64 8.96 -2.58
N CYS A 80 14.15 7.75 -2.75
CA CYS A 80 14.30 7.16 -4.08
C CYS A 80 12.95 6.65 -4.56
N VAL A 81 12.31 7.31 -5.53
CA VAL A 81 11.10 6.79 -6.19
C VAL A 81 11.51 6.20 -7.54
N ILE A 82 11.27 4.90 -7.71
CA ILE A 82 11.51 4.21 -8.98
C ILE A 82 10.15 3.79 -9.54
N SER A 83 9.75 4.39 -10.66
CA SER A 83 8.48 4.10 -11.32
C SER A 83 8.69 3.12 -12.46
N TYR A 84 7.91 2.03 -12.46
CA TYR A 84 7.84 1.05 -13.54
C TYR A 84 6.40 0.95 -14.05
N PRO A 85 6.18 0.79 -15.37
CA PRO A 85 4.89 0.34 -15.87
C PRO A 85 4.66 -1.11 -15.44
N TYR A 86 3.40 -1.47 -15.21
CA TYR A 86 3.01 -2.84 -14.90
C TYR A 86 3.41 -3.77 -16.06
N PRO A 87 4.27 -4.77 -15.82
CA PRO A 87 4.75 -5.63 -16.88
C PRO A 87 3.74 -6.75 -17.18
N ASN A 88 3.61 -7.12 -18.45
CA ASN A 88 2.79 -8.28 -18.85
C ASN A 88 3.38 -9.63 -18.41
N ASP A 89 4.69 -9.67 -18.12
CA ASP A 89 5.39 -10.87 -17.66
C ASP A 89 5.47 -10.92 -16.13
N TYR A 90 4.91 -11.98 -15.57
CA TYR A 90 5.00 -12.31 -14.14
C TYR A 90 6.43 -12.34 -13.62
N ARG A 91 7.39 -12.86 -14.39
CA ARG A 91 8.80 -12.96 -13.98
C ARG A 91 9.43 -11.58 -13.86
N GLU A 92 9.09 -10.68 -14.77
CA GLU A 92 9.57 -9.30 -14.72
C GLU A 92 8.99 -8.56 -13.51
N LEU A 93 7.69 -8.72 -13.22
CA LEU A 93 7.08 -8.15 -12.00
C LEU A 93 7.79 -8.69 -10.74
N LYS A 94 8.00 -10.00 -10.67
CA LYS A 94 8.72 -10.62 -9.54
C LYS A 94 10.14 -10.08 -9.40
N ARG A 95 10.84 -9.83 -10.50
CA ARG A 95 12.18 -9.23 -10.51
C ARG A 95 12.15 -7.79 -9.99
N GLN A 96 11.17 -6.99 -10.42
CA GLN A 96 10.95 -5.62 -9.95
C GLN A 96 10.59 -5.55 -8.46
N LEU A 97 9.95 -6.58 -7.91
CA LEU A 97 9.56 -6.66 -6.50
C LEU A 97 10.63 -7.31 -5.60
N LYS A 98 11.72 -7.85 -6.16
CA LYS A 98 12.77 -8.53 -5.39
C LYS A 98 13.51 -7.58 -4.43
N GLY A 99 13.67 -7.98 -3.17
CA GLY A 99 14.39 -7.22 -2.15
C GLY A 99 13.61 -6.01 -1.63
N ILE A 100 12.28 -6.06 -1.73
CA ILE A 100 11.35 -5.11 -1.12
C ILE A 100 10.96 -5.60 0.28
N ASP A 101 10.80 -4.68 1.23
CA ASP A 101 10.47 -4.99 2.61
C ASP A 101 8.96 -5.17 2.83
N VAL A 102 8.10 -4.45 2.08
CA VAL A 102 6.63 -4.60 2.11
C VAL A 102 6.04 -4.35 0.72
N ILE A 103 5.07 -5.16 0.30
CA ILE A 103 4.32 -4.97 -0.94
C ILE A 103 2.89 -4.52 -0.63
N VAL A 104 2.45 -3.42 -1.23
CA VAL A 104 1.08 -2.90 -1.17
C VAL A 104 0.47 -2.96 -2.56
N ALA A 105 -0.74 -3.50 -2.70
CA ALA A 105 -1.39 -3.60 -4.01
C ALA A 105 -2.88 -3.22 -3.96
N HIS A 106 -3.25 -2.20 -4.73
CA HIS A 106 -4.65 -1.82 -5.00
C HIS A 106 -5.11 -2.25 -6.39
N LYS A 107 -4.16 -2.65 -7.25
CA LYS A 107 -4.41 -3.33 -8.52
C LYS A 107 -3.64 -4.64 -8.56
N HIS A 108 -4.12 -5.60 -9.35
CA HIS A 108 -3.45 -6.90 -9.54
C HIS A 108 -3.18 -7.66 -8.23
N ILE A 109 -4.09 -7.53 -7.26
CA ILE A 109 -3.95 -8.01 -5.87
C ILE A 109 -3.53 -9.47 -5.80
N ALA A 110 -4.23 -10.36 -6.53
CA ALA A 110 -3.92 -11.79 -6.53
C ALA A 110 -2.54 -12.12 -7.13
N THR A 111 -2.05 -11.33 -8.08
CA THR A 111 -0.70 -11.51 -8.64
C THR A 111 0.35 -11.03 -7.64
N ALA A 112 0.12 -9.87 -7.02
CA ALA A 112 0.99 -9.30 -6.00
C ALA A 112 1.11 -10.19 -4.77
N ALA A 113 -0.01 -10.70 -4.25
CA ALA A 113 -0.05 -11.62 -3.11
C ALA A 113 0.81 -12.87 -3.35
N ARG A 114 0.69 -13.46 -4.54
CA ARG A 114 1.48 -14.65 -4.92
C ARG A 114 2.97 -14.36 -4.95
N ILE A 115 3.36 -13.22 -5.54
CA ILE A 115 4.77 -12.83 -5.58
C ILE A 115 5.28 -12.57 -4.16
N ALA A 116 4.48 -11.93 -3.30
CA ALA A 116 4.85 -11.66 -1.93
C ALA A 116 5.10 -12.95 -1.13
N GLU A 117 4.23 -13.96 -1.27
CA GLU A 117 4.43 -15.29 -0.68
C GLU A 117 5.70 -15.96 -1.22
N GLU A 118 5.94 -15.93 -2.53
CA GLU A 118 7.13 -16.52 -3.15
C GLU A 118 8.45 -15.80 -2.76
N LEU A 119 8.38 -14.52 -2.39
CA LEU A 119 9.52 -13.72 -1.97
C LEU A 119 9.71 -13.71 -0.44
N GLY A 120 8.74 -14.21 0.32
CA GLY A 120 8.74 -14.12 1.78
C GLY A 120 8.60 -12.67 2.28
N THR A 121 7.81 -11.84 1.57
CA THR A 121 7.62 -10.42 1.88
C THR A 121 6.21 -10.16 2.40
N PRO A 122 6.02 -9.35 3.47
CA PRO A 122 4.69 -8.91 3.91
C PRO A 122 3.87 -8.26 2.79
N PHE A 123 2.56 -8.56 2.78
CA PHE A 123 1.63 -8.10 1.76
C PHE A 123 0.43 -7.36 2.35
N ILE A 124 0.09 -6.20 1.78
CA ILE A 124 -1.08 -5.38 2.14
C ILE A 124 -1.97 -5.22 0.89
N PRO A 125 -3.19 -5.79 0.87
CA PRO A 125 -4.15 -5.60 -0.22
C PRO A 125 -4.92 -4.27 -0.07
N ASP A 126 -5.97 -4.02 -0.85
CA ASP A 126 -6.78 -2.78 -0.83
C ASP A 126 -7.75 -2.63 0.37
N ILE A 127 -7.39 -3.25 1.50
CA ILE A 127 -8.01 -3.10 2.83
C ILE A 127 -6.92 -2.95 3.89
N ILE A 128 -7.32 -2.63 5.12
CA ILE A 128 -6.37 -2.43 6.23
C ILE A 128 -6.13 -3.78 6.91
N THR A 129 -5.13 -4.51 6.42
CA THR A 129 -4.58 -5.72 7.05
C THR A 129 -3.22 -6.05 6.41
N THR A 130 -2.40 -6.83 7.13
CA THR A 130 -1.11 -7.32 6.66
C THR A 130 -1.11 -8.83 6.67
N PHE A 131 -0.75 -9.42 5.54
CA PHE A 131 -0.43 -10.84 5.42
C PHE A 131 1.07 -10.99 5.63
N LEU A 132 1.44 -11.66 6.72
CA LEU A 132 2.85 -11.96 7.02
C LEU A 132 3.28 -13.24 6.28
N PRO A 133 4.57 -13.37 5.91
CA PRO A 133 5.09 -14.55 5.19
C PRO A 133 4.91 -15.87 5.94
N ASP A 134 4.93 -15.83 7.27
CA ASP A 134 4.76 -16.95 8.19
C ASP A 134 3.32 -17.05 8.75
N GLY A 135 2.41 -16.20 8.26
CA GLY A 135 1.03 -16.11 8.70
C GLY A 135 0.05 -16.92 7.84
N ILE A 136 -1.21 -16.53 7.90
CA ILE A 136 -2.27 -17.08 7.02
C ILE A 136 -2.02 -16.59 5.60
N SER A 137 -2.18 -17.47 4.60
CA SER A 137 -2.04 -17.08 3.19
C SER A 137 -3.23 -16.23 2.73
N PHE A 138 -2.96 -15.28 1.81
CA PHE A 138 -4.03 -14.52 1.14
C PHE A 138 -5.00 -15.45 0.39
N PHE A 139 -4.50 -16.55 -0.15
CA PHE A 139 -5.31 -17.49 -0.93
C PHE A 139 -6.16 -18.41 -0.05
N GLU A 140 -5.81 -18.57 1.22
CA GLU A 140 -6.56 -19.36 2.21
C GLU A 140 -7.79 -18.64 2.76
N VAL A 141 -7.99 -17.35 2.45
CA VAL A 141 -9.11 -16.56 2.98
C VAL A 141 -10.07 -16.08 1.89
N GLU A 142 -11.34 -15.91 2.28
CA GLU A 142 -12.37 -15.24 1.51
C GLU A 142 -12.11 -13.73 1.51
N TYR A 143 -11.65 -13.22 0.36
CA TYR A 143 -11.41 -11.79 0.20
C TYR A 143 -12.73 -11.05 -0.01
N PRO A 144 -13.07 -10.03 0.82
CA PRO A 144 -14.29 -9.27 0.65
C PRO A 144 -14.28 -8.47 -0.64
N ARG A 145 -15.45 -8.29 -1.25
CA ARG A 145 -15.62 -7.27 -2.29
C ARG A 145 -15.70 -5.90 -1.64
N ILE A 146 -14.82 -4.98 -2.05
CA ILE A 146 -14.76 -3.62 -1.53
C ILE A 146 -15.15 -2.65 -2.63
N ASP A 147 -16.14 -1.81 -2.33
CA ASP A 147 -16.51 -0.69 -3.18
C ASP A 147 -16.06 0.58 -2.46
N HIS A 148 -15.09 1.29 -3.04
CA HIS A 148 -14.57 2.54 -2.49
C HIS A 148 -15.30 3.76 -3.05
N ASP A 149 -15.54 4.75 -2.20
CA ASP A 149 -15.77 6.14 -2.58
C ASP A 149 -14.47 6.94 -2.36
N PRO A 150 -14.31 8.15 -2.91
CA PRO A 150 -13.05 8.90 -2.79
C PRO A 150 -12.62 9.16 -1.34
N ILE A 151 -13.57 9.35 -0.42
CA ILE A 151 -13.30 9.57 1.00
C ILE A 151 -12.86 8.25 1.64
N SER A 152 -13.58 7.16 1.40
CA SER A 152 -13.21 5.85 1.96
C SER A 152 -11.86 5.36 1.43
N TYR A 153 -11.54 5.62 0.16
CA TYR A 153 -10.26 5.33 -0.45
C TYR A 153 -9.13 6.13 0.20
N ALA A 154 -9.30 7.45 0.36
CA ALA A 154 -8.29 8.31 0.95
C ALA A 154 -7.98 7.94 2.41
N LEU A 155 -9.01 7.60 3.18
CA LEU A 155 -8.85 7.11 4.55
C LEU A 155 -8.15 5.76 4.59
N THR A 156 -8.51 4.82 3.69
CA THR A 156 -7.84 3.52 3.56
C THR A 156 -6.34 3.70 3.30
N CYS A 157 -5.98 4.51 2.30
CA CYS A 157 -4.58 4.80 1.95
C CYS A 157 -3.81 5.44 3.13
N SER A 158 -4.45 6.38 3.83
CA SER A 158 -3.85 7.07 4.98
C SER A 158 -3.57 6.11 6.13
N ILE A 159 -4.51 5.22 6.43
CA ILE A 159 -4.34 4.22 7.49
C ILE A 159 -3.27 3.21 7.09
N GLN A 160 -3.27 2.69 5.86
CA GLN A 160 -2.25 1.76 5.37
C GLN A 160 -0.84 2.36 5.40
N ALA A 161 -0.66 3.64 5.06
CA ALA A 161 0.62 4.31 5.22
C ALA A 161 1.09 4.29 6.69
N GLY A 162 0.17 4.48 7.64
CA GLY A 162 0.42 4.31 9.07
C GLY A 162 0.76 2.86 9.46
N GLU A 163 0.08 1.86 8.90
CA GLU A 163 0.36 0.44 9.13
C GLU A 163 1.77 0.05 8.66
N ILE A 164 2.22 0.56 7.51
CA ILE A 164 3.57 0.33 6.99
C ILE A 164 4.63 0.89 7.95
N ILE A 165 4.36 2.05 8.55
CA ILE A 165 5.25 2.63 9.56
C ILE A 165 5.25 1.78 10.83
N ARG A 166 4.10 1.24 11.24
CA ARG A 166 4.03 0.31 12.37
C ARG A 166 4.88 -0.94 12.13
N ILE A 167 4.81 -1.51 10.92
CA ILE A 167 5.65 -2.64 10.51
C ILE A 167 7.14 -2.31 10.69
N PHE A 168 7.59 -1.14 10.24
CA PHE A 168 9.01 -0.77 10.25
C PHE A 168 9.54 -0.25 11.59
N THR A 169 8.69 0.39 12.39
CA THR A 169 9.10 1.05 13.63
C THR A 169 8.83 0.23 14.89
N GLY A 170 7.96 -0.78 14.79
CA GLY A 170 7.55 -1.62 15.91
C GLY A 170 6.93 -0.85 17.07
N TYR A 171 6.47 0.39 16.87
CA TYR A 171 5.86 1.21 17.92
C TYR A 171 4.48 0.67 18.34
N HIS A 172 3.71 0.13 17.39
CA HIS A 172 2.49 -0.64 17.64
C HIS A 172 2.42 -1.82 16.68
N LEU A 173 1.67 -2.86 17.04
CA LEU A 173 1.39 -3.97 16.14
C LEU A 173 0.47 -3.49 15.00
N PRO A 174 0.78 -3.78 13.73
CA PRO A 174 -0.15 -3.55 12.64
C PRO A 174 -1.35 -4.51 12.72
N ALA A 175 -2.41 -4.21 11.98
CA ALA A 175 -3.48 -5.15 11.69
C ALA A 175 -2.90 -6.32 10.89
N ILE A 176 -3.04 -7.53 11.41
CA ILE A 176 -2.53 -8.77 10.80
C ILE A 176 -3.70 -9.71 10.53
N ALA A 177 -3.70 -10.34 9.35
CA ALA A 177 -4.70 -11.33 8.97
C ALA A 177 -4.76 -12.47 10.02
N PRO A 178 -5.96 -12.94 10.41
CA PRO A 178 -7.24 -12.78 9.72
C PRO A 178 -8.01 -11.50 10.11
N THR A 179 -7.50 -10.69 11.05
CA THR A 179 -8.16 -9.42 11.40
C THR A 179 -7.90 -8.39 10.31
N ALA A 180 -8.96 -7.78 9.82
CA ALA A 180 -8.87 -6.70 8.84
C ALA A 180 -9.83 -5.56 9.19
N TYR A 181 -9.60 -4.39 8.60
CA TYR A 181 -10.49 -3.25 8.71
C TYR A 181 -10.85 -2.71 7.34
N ILE A 182 -12.10 -2.29 7.19
CA ILE A 182 -12.63 -1.65 5.99
C ILE A 182 -13.15 -0.28 6.39
N VAL A 183 -12.86 0.73 5.58
CA VAL A 183 -13.46 2.05 5.76
C VAL A 183 -14.88 2.04 5.17
N ASP A 184 -15.88 2.39 5.98
CA ASP A 184 -17.28 2.54 5.57
C ASP A 184 -17.79 3.91 6.05
N THR A 185 -17.95 4.85 5.12
CA THR A 185 -18.36 6.24 5.39
C THR A 185 -19.76 6.37 5.99
N ARG A 186 -20.54 5.28 6.04
CA ARG A 186 -21.93 5.25 6.55
C ARG A 186 -22.05 4.86 8.02
N ILE A 187 -20.97 4.43 8.67
CA ILE A 187 -20.98 4.00 10.08
C ILE A 187 -20.34 5.02 11.01
N GLN A 188 -20.65 4.93 12.30
CA GLN A 188 -20.38 5.98 13.30
C GLN A 188 -18.89 6.31 13.55
N ASN A 189 -17.93 5.54 13.05
CA ASN A 189 -16.49 5.83 13.21
C ASN A 189 -15.71 5.66 11.91
N TYR A 190 -16.41 5.51 10.79
CA TYR A 190 -15.87 5.21 9.47
C TYR A 190 -15.03 3.93 9.33
N LEU A 191 -14.67 3.25 10.42
CA LEU A 191 -13.81 2.07 10.40
C LEU A 191 -14.55 0.85 10.94
N LYS A 192 -14.69 -0.17 10.09
CA LYS A 192 -15.35 -1.44 10.42
C LYS A 192 -14.31 -2.53 10.57
N ARG A 193 -14.20 -3.13 11.75
CA ARG A 193 -13.43 -4.38 11.94
C ARG A 193 -14.17 -5.55 11.29
N ILE A 194 -13.45 -6.38 10.56
CA ILE A 194 -13.91 -7.63 9.99
C ILE A 194 -12.89 -8.74 10.27
N GLU A 195 -13.34 -9.99 10.13
CA GLU A 195 -12.50 -11.17 10.23
C GLU A 195 -12.58 -11.93 8.91
N LEU A 196 -11.42 -12.15 8.27
CA LEU A 196 -11.32 -12.85 7.00
C LEU A 196 -11.54 -14.35 7.24
N LYS A 197 -12.62 -14.88 6.67
CA LYS A 197 -12.96 -16.29 6.82
C LYS A 197 -12.01 -17.15 6.02
N ARG A 198 -11.62 -18.31 6.55
CA ARG A 198 -10.87 -19.30 5.78
C ARG A 198 -11.77 -19.93 4.72
N LYS A 199 -11.24 -20.17 3.53
CA LYS A 199 -11.89 -20.98 2.51
C LYS A 199 -11.89 -22.43 2.99
N ASN A 200 -13.04 -23.08 2.92
CA ASN A 200 -13.17 -24.51 3.16
C ASN A 200 -12.61 -25.33 1.98
#